data_AF-A0A261D4Q7-F1
#
_entry.id   AF-A0A261D4Q7-F1
#
_cell.length_a   1.000
_cell.length_b   1.000
_cell.length_c   1.000
_cell.angle_alpha   90.00
_cell.angle_beta   90.00
_cell.angle_gamma   90.00
#
_symmetry.space_group_name_H-M   'P 1'
#
loop_
_entity.id
_entity.type
_entity.pdbx_description
1 polymer ?
#
loop_
_entity_poly.entity_id
_entity_poly.type
_entity_poly.pdbx_seq_one_letter_code
_entity_poly.pdbx_strand_id
1 'polypeptide(L)'
;MSRRILRGFAPDQIAAHRVARNMSRGELARLIGVTTGAVGMWERGATTPQVDTLKKAADLLKVPMDEFIQIPPDERFLGDLRALRGLTQPQLATFLPVSMTTLAQLERGEAKLTDPVASSIAKALELPVNTVVEAYERVRSRPENTRP
;
A
#
# COMPACT_ATOMS: atom_id res chain seq x y z
N MET A 1 -10.29 -11.08 -0.83
CA MET A 1 -9.02 -10.54 -0.29
C MET A 1 -8.75 -9.20 -0.97
N SER A 2 -8.79 -8.11 -0.21
CA SER A 2 -8.85 -6.76 -0.75
C SER A 2 -7.47 -6.29 -1.22
N ARG A 3 -7.30 -5.98 -2.51
CA ARG A 3 -6.12 -5.30 -3.07
C ARG A 3 -6.14 -3.79 -2.82
N ARG A 4 -7.12 -3.32 -2.05
CA ARG A 4 -7.47 -1.91 -1.88
C ARG A 4 -6.64 -1.31 -0.75
N ILE A 5 -6.23 -0.06 -0.94
CA ILE A 5 -5.56 0.71 0.12
C ILE A 5 -6.62 1.08 1.16
N LEU A 6 -6.41 0.64 2.39
CA LEU A 6 -7.38 0.78 3.49
C LEU A 6 -7.07 1.98 4.40
N ARG A 7 -5.82 2.44 4.43
CA ARG A 7 -5.34 3.48 5.35
C ARG A 7 -4.52 4.55 4.61
N GLY A 8 -4.57 5.79 5.11
CA GLY A 8 -3.67 6.88 4.72
C GLY A 8 -3.79 7.40 3.29
N PHE A 9 -4.77 6.96 2.49
CA PHE A 9 -4.88 7.44 1.11
C PHE A 9 -5.16 8.96 1.07
N ALA A 10 -4.29 9.72 0.39
CA ALA A 10 -4.38 11.17 0.25
C ALA A 10 -4.96 11.55 -1.14
N PRO A 11 -6.29 11.77 -1.25
CA PRO A 11 -6.96 11.98 -2.53
C PRO A 11 -6.59 13.30 -3.22
N ASP A 12 -6.33 14.32 -2.42
CA ASP A 12 -5.89 15.66 -2.81
C ASP A 12 -4.53 15.63 -3.52
N GLN A 13 -3.62 14.75 -3.09
CA GLN A 13 -2.27 14.63 -3.67
C GLN A 13 -2.30 14.08 -5.11
N ILE A 14 -3.22 13.16 -5.43
CA ILE A 14 -3.41 12.71 -6.82
C ILE A 14 -3.81 13.89 -7.71
N ALA A 15 -4.79 14.67 -7.28
CA ALA A 15 -5.25 15.83 -8.04
C ALA A 15 -4.13 16.86 -8.21
N ALA A 16 -3.41 17.19 -7.14
CA ALA A 16 -2.31 18.16 -7.15
C ALA A 16 -1.21 17.76 -8.14
N HIS A 17 -0.70 16.53 -8.07
CA HIS A 17 0.36 16.05 -8.97
C HIS A 17 -0.09 15.90 -10.42
N ARG A 18 -1.37 15.55 -10.65
CA ARG A 18 -1.95 15.51 -12.00
C ARG A 18 -2.02 16.92 -12.61
N VAL A 19 -2.53 17.90 -11.85
CA VAL A 19 -2.65 19.29 -12.31
C VAL A 19 -1.28 19.92 -12.52
N ALA A 20 -0.31 19.66 -11.64
CA ALA A 20 1.07 20.14 -11.80
C ALA A 20 1.75 19.64 -13.09
N ARG A 21 1.25 18.53 -13.67
CA ARG A 21 1.68 18.01 -14.97
C ARG A 21 0.80 18.43 -16.15
N ASN A 22 -0.14 19.35 -15.95
CA ASN A 22 -1.13 19.76 -16.95
C ASN A 22 -1.94 18.59 -17.54
N MET A 23 -2.14 17.52 -16.77
CA MET A 23 -2.92 16.36 -17.21
C MET A 23 -4.39 16.52 -16.83
N SER A 24 -5.31 16.18 -17.71
CA SER A 24 -6.72 15.98 -17.39
C SER A 24 -6.95 14.65 -16.67
N ARG A 25 -8.09 14.53 -15.98
CA ARG A 25 -8.51 13.24 -15.37
C ARG A 25 -8.58 12.12 -16.41
N GLY A 26 -9.04 12.44 -17.62
CA GLY A 26 -9.17 11.48 -18.72
C GLY A 26 -7.83 10.98 -19.24
N GLU A 27 -6.82 11.85 -19.31
CA GLU A 27 -5.47 11.44 -19.70
C GLU A 27 -4.82 10.53 -18.66
N LEU A 28 -4.91 10.88 -17.37
CA LEU A 28 -4.42 10.01 -16.30
C LEU A 28 -5.10 8.64 -16.38
N ALA A 29 -6.44 8.63 -16.48
CA ALA A 29 -7.24 7.42 -16.54
C ALA A 29 -6.84 6.52 -17.72
N ARG A 30 -6.72 7.10 -18.93
CA ARG A 30 -6.33 6.39 -20.14
C ARG A 30 -4.94 5.76 -20.02
N LEU A 31 -3.97 6.49 -19.46
CA LEU A 31 -2.58 6.04 -19.38
C LEU A 31 -2.35 4.94 -18.32
N ILE A 32 -3.14 4.90 -17.25
CA ILE A 32 -3.04 3.86 -16.21
C ILE A 32 -4.06 2.71 -16.38
N GLY A 33 -4.95 2.82 -17.38
CA GLY A 33 -5.92 1.79 -17.73
C GLY A 33 -7.14 1.73 -16.81
N VAL A 34 -7.66 2.88 -16.37
CA VAL A 34 -8.90 2.99 -15.57
C VAL A 34 -9.89 3.95 -16.22
N THR A 35 -11.09 4.08 -15.64
CA THR A 35 -12.09 5.03 -16.12
C THR A 35 -11.83 6.44 -15.57
N THR A 36 -12.19 7.47 -16.34
CA THR A 36 -12.14 8.88 -15.88
C THR A 36 -12.98 9.08 -14.61
N GLY A 37 -14.10 8.37 -14.50
CA GLY A 37 -14.96 8.37 -13.32
C GLY A 37 -14.25 7.82 -12.08
N ALA A 38 -13.44 6.76 -12.21
CA ALA A 38 -12.65 6.22 -11.11
C ALA A 38 -11.65 7.25 -10.57
N VAL A 39 -10.88 7.90 -11.46
CA VAL A 39 -9.96 8.99 -11.07
C VAL A 39 -10.71 10.10 -10.35
N GLY A 40 -11.87 10.52 -10.88
CA GLY A 40 -12.71 11.53 -10.23
C GLY A 40 -13.19 11.11 -8.84
N MET A 41 -13.56 9.84 -8.63
CA MET A 41 -13.94 9.33 -7.32
C MET A 41 -12.76 9.26 -6.35
N TRP A 42 -11.57 8.93 -6.82
CA TRP A 42 -10.36 8.93 -6.00
C TRP A 42 -10.01 10.33 -5.52
N GLU A 43 -9.98 11.31 -6.42
CA GLU A 43 -9.62 12.70 -6.09
C GLU A 43 -10.60 13.36 -5.11
N ARG A 44 -11.84 12.85 -4.99
CA ARG A 44 -12.83 13.31 -4.00
C ARG A 44 -12.87 12.45 -2.74
N GLY A 45 -12.01 11.44 -2.62
CA GLY A 45 -11.99 10.50 -1.49
C GLY A 45 -13.18 9.54 -1.44
N ALA A 46 -14.03 9.49 -2.48
CA ALA A 46 -15.23 8.64 -2.49
C ALA A 46 -14.87 7.14 -2.61
N THR A 47 -13.75 6.83 -3.27
CA THR A 47 -13.19 5.47 -3.32
C THR A 47 -11.68 5.54 -3.25
N THR A 48 -11.04 4.40 -2.96
CA THR A 48 -9.58 4.28 -2.92
C THR A 48 -9.12 3.34 -4.04
N PRO A 49 -7.99 3.64 -4.71
CA PRO A 49 -7.43 2.77 -5.74
C PRO A 49 -6.94 1.43 -5.15
N GLN A 50 -6.77 0.45 -6.03
CA GLN A 50 -5.97 -0.74 -5.71
C GLN A 50 -4.48 -0.36 -5.67
N VAL A 51 -3.67 -1.07 -4.89
CA VAL A 51 -2.25 -0.75 -4.70
C VAL A 51 -1.48 -0.74 -6.03
N ASP A 52 -1.70 -1.73 -6.88
CA ASP A 52 -1.09 -1.84 -8.20
C ASP A 52 -1.49 -0.69 -9.14
N THR A 53 -2.75 -0.26 -9.05
CA THR A 53 -3.29 0.84 -9.85
C THR A 53 -2.76 2.18 -9.37
N LEU A 54 -2.66 2.38 -8.05
CA LEU A 54 -2.01 3.57 -7.50
C LEU A 54 -0.54 3.59 -7.87
N LYS A 55 0.16 2.45 -7.84
CA LYS A 55 1.54 2.35 -8.27
C LYS A 55 1.74 2.78 -9.73
N LYS A 56 0.84 2.39 -10.64
CA LYS A 56 0.85 2.89 -12.03
C LYS A 56 0.69 4.40 -12.11
N ALA A 57 -0.22 4.97 -11.31
CA ALA A 57 -0.40 6.42 -11.25
C ALA A 57 0.85 7.11 -10.69
N ALA A 58 1.44 6.58 -9.62
CA ALA A 58 2.66 7.06 -9.01
C ALA A 58 3.85 7.04 -9.98
N ASP A 59 4.02 5.95 -10.74
CA ASP A 59 5.08 5.81 -11.74
C ASP A 59 4.90 6.79 -12.91
N LEU A 60 3.68 6.90 -13.43
CA LEU A 60 3.36 7.85 -14.49
C LEU A 60 3.56 9.30 -14.02
N LEU A 61 3.14 9.58 -12.79
CA LEU A 61 3.34 10.85 -12.11
C LEU A 61 4.72 10.94 -11.45
N LYS A 62 5.68 10.05 -11.71
CA LYS A 62 7.05 10.06 -11.13
C LYS A 62 7.11 10.58 -9.68
N VAL A 63 6.21 10.11 -8.84
CA VAL A 63 6.00 10.58 -7.46
C VAL A 63 6.01 9.32 -6.58
N PRO A 64 6.73 9.32 -5.45
CA PRO A 64 6.77 8.15 -4.58
C PRO A 64 5.40 7.84 -3.97
N MET A 65 5.17 6.57 -3.63
CA MET A 65 3.90 6.13 -3.04
C MET A 65 3.60 6.83 -1.71
N ASP A 66 4.61 7.24 -0.96
CA ASP A 66 4.48 7.98 0.31
C ASP A 66 3.75 9.32 0.17
N GLU A 67 3.75 9.95 -1.01
CA GLU A 67 2.94 11.16 -1.25
C GLU A 67 1.44 10.84 -1.33
N PHE A 68 1.08 9.64 -1.78
CA PHE A 68 -0.31 9.23 -1.91
C PHE A 68 -0.83 8.41 -0.72
N ILE A 69 0.06 7.90 0.13
CA ILE A 69 -0.25 7.10 1.32
C ILE A 69 0.46 7.74 2.53
N GLN A 70 -0.27 8.60 3.24
CA GLN A 70 0.19 9.35 4.40
C GLN A 70 -0.18 8.60 5.68
N ILE A 71 0.77 7.78 6.16
CA ILE A 71 0.68 7.11 7.46
C ILE A 71 1.99 7.39 8.21
N PRO A 72 1.96 7.93 9.44
CA PRO A 72 3.16 8.14 10.25
C PRO A 72 3.98 6.86 10.39
N PRO A 73 5.33 6.90 10.26
CA PRO A 73 6.17 5.70 10.31
C PRO A 73 5.93 4.79 11.52
N ASP A 74 5.64 5.38 12.67
CA ASP A 74 5.35 4.74 13.95
C ASP A 74 3.90 4.22 14.09
N GLU A 75 3.04 4.44 13.10
CA GLU A 75 1.67 3.92 13.02
C GLU A 75 1.46 2.90 11.89
N ARG A 76 2.52 2.64 11.09
CA ARG A 76 2.46 1.72 9.95
C ARG A 76 2.39 0.27 10.41
N PHE A 77 1.43 -0.45 9.83
CA PHE A 77 1.29 -1.89 9.91
C PHE A 77 2.03 -2.60 8.75
N LEU A 78 2.17 -3.92 8.83
CA LEU A 78 2.80 -4.72 7.76
C LEU A 78 2.14 -4.49 6.39
N GLY A 79 0.81 -4.44 6.35
CA GLY A 79 0.06 -4.18 5.11
C GLY A 79 0.36 -2.80 4.50
N ASP A 80 0.60 -1.80 5.36
CA ASP A 80 0.96 -0.45 4.94
C ASP A 80 2.38 -0.40 4.36
N LEU A 81 3.35 -1.04 5.01
CA LEU A 81 4.72 -1.15 4.49
C LEU A 81 4.74 -1.76 3.09
N ARG A 82 3.93 -2.82 2.88
CA ARG A 82 3.77 -3.43 1.57
C ARG A 82 3.13 -2.47 0.56
N ALA A 83 2.06 -1.77 0.95
CA ALA A 83 1.37 -0.83 0.07
C ALA A 83 2.25 0.36 -0.33
N LEU A 84 3.09 0.86 0.58
CA LEU A 84 4.08 1.91 0.33
C LEU A 84 5.16 1.48 -0.67
N ARG A 85 5.48 0.19 -0.76
CA ARG A 85 6.33 -0.35 -1.84
C ARG A 85 5.58 -0.64 -3.15
N GLY A 86 4.28 -0.34 -3.21
CA GLY A 86 3.45 -0.57 -4.39
C GLY A 86 3.19 -2.05 -4.67
N LEU A 87 3.38 -2.93 -3.69
CA LEU A 87 3.21 -4.37 -3.85
C LEU A 87 1.83 -4.83 -3.40
N THR A 88 1.23 -5.74 -4.16
CA THR A 88 0.04 -6.49 -3.72
C THR A 88 0.45 -7.70 -2.85
N GLN A 89 -0.48 -8.25 -2.07
CA GLN A 89 -0.21 -9.48 -1.29
C GLN A 89 0.34 -10.64 -2.14
N PRO A 90 -0.25 -10.95 -3.32
CA PRO A 90 0.31 -11.99 -4.19
C PRO A 90 1.73 -11.68 -4.65
N GLN A 91 2.03 -10.43 -5.01
CA GLN A 91 3.38 -10.03 -5.45
C GLN A 91 4.40 -10.11 -4.32
N LEU A 92 4.08 -9.69 -3.09
CA LEU A 92 5.02 -9.84 -1.99
C LEU A 92 5.25 -11.33 -1.69
N ALA A 93 4.20 -12.14 -1.68
CA ALA A 93 4.29 -13.58 -1.38
C ALA A 93 5.21 -14.35 -2.33
N THR A 94 5.40 -13.92 -3.59
CA THR A 94 6.35 -14.59 -4.51
C THR A 94 7.80 -14.50 -4.05
N PHE A 95 8.13 -13.57 -3.16
CA PHE A 95 9.47 -13.38 -2.61
C PHE A 95 9.66 -14.01 -1.22
N LEU A 96 8.61 -14.59 -0.65
CA LEU A 96 8.62 -15.10 0.72
C LEU A 96 8.62 -16.63 0.75
N PRO A 97 9.22 -17.24 1.79
CA PRO A 97 9.15 -18.68 2.02
C PRO A 97 7.79 -19.11 2.63
N VAL A 98 6.72 -18.35 2.43
CA VAL A 98 5.38 -18.60 2.98
C VAL A 98 4.29 -18.33 1.94
N SER A 99 3.12 -18.94 2.13
CA SER A 99 1.99 -18.74 1.22
C SER A 99 1.41 -17.32 1.30
N MET A 100 0.69 -16.90 0.27
CA MET A 100 -0.11 -15.66 0.29
C MET A 100 -1.10 -15.64 1.47
N THR A 101 -1.71 -16.78 1.80
CA THR A 101 -2.64 -16.91 2.94
C THR A 101 -1.92 -16.63 4.26
N THR A 102 -0.72 -17.20 4.43
CA THR A 102 0.12 -16.96 5.62
C THR A 102 0.54 -15.51 5.71
N LEU A 103 0.95 -14.88 4.59
CA LEU A 103 1.23 -13.44 4.55
C LEU A 103 0.00 -12.62 4.96
N ALA A 104 -1.18 -12.96 4.46
CA ALA A 104 -2.41 -12.26 4.83
C ALA A 104 -2.76 -12.43 6.32
N GLN A 105 -2.49 -13.59 6.92
CA GLN A 105 -2.65 -13.81 8.36
C GLN A 105 -1.62 -13.01 9.17
N LEU A 106 -0.37 -12.91 8.71
CA LEU A 106 0.65 -12.05 9.32
C LEU A 106 0.23 -10.58 9.29
N GLU A 107 -0.26 -10.09 8.16
CA GLU A 107 -0.76 -8.71 8.02
C GLU A 107 -1.97 -8.42 8.92
N ARG A 108 -2.71 -9.45 9.33
CA ARG A 108 -3.81 -9.34 10.31
C ARG A 108 -3.39 -9.68 11.75
N GLY A 109 -2.13 -10.01 11.99
CA GLY A 109 -1.64 -10.41 13.32
C GLY A 109 -2.19 -11.77 13.81
N GLU A 110 -2.76 -12.57 12.91
CA GLU A 110 -3.36 -13.88 13.19
C GLU A 110 -2.33 -15.01 13.15
N ALA A 111 -1.14 -14.76 12.61
CA ALA A 111 -0.03 -15.69 12.56
C ALA A 111 1.21 -15.12 13.26
N LYS A 112 2.10 -16.01 13.73
CA LYS A 112 3.38 -15.64 14.35
C LYS A 112 4.41 -15.28 13.28
N LEU A 113 5.05 -14.12 13.40
CA LEU A 113 6.20 -13.77 12.57
C LEU A 113 7.44 -14.52 13.07
N THR A 114 8.16 -15.18 12.16
CA THR A 114 9.43 -15.85 12.44
C THR A 114 10.58 -15.05 11.83
N ASP A 115 11.78 -15.15 12.40
CA ASP A 115 12.96 -14.39 11.95
C ASP A 115 13.31 -14.61 10.47
N PRO A 116 13.21 -15.83 9.90
CA PRO A 116 13.43 -16.04 8.47
C PRO A 116 12.42 -15.28 7.61
N VAL A 117 11.14 -15.29 8.01
CA VAL A 117 10.07 -14.60 7.28
C VAL A 117 10.23 -13.08 7.42
N ALA A 118 10.56 -12.58 8.62
CA ALA A 118 10.84 -11.17 8.85
C ALA A 118 11.99 -10.67 7.96
N SER A 119 13.06 -11.46 7.86
CA SER A 119 14.21 -11.17 7.01
C SER A 119 13.86 -11.18 5.52
N SER A 120 13.03 -12.14 5.07
CA SER A 120 12.54 -12.18 3.69
C SER A 120 11.65 -10.99 3.35
N ILE A 121 10.74 -10.59 4.25
CA ILE A 121 9.89 -9.39 4.06
C ILE A 121 10.75 -8.13 4.01
N ALA A 122 11.68 -7.97 4.96
CA ALA A 122 12.58 -6.82 5.01
C ALA A 122 13.40 -6.68 3.73
N LYS A 123 13.96 -7.79 3.23
CA LYS A 123 14.68 -7.83 1.96
C LYS A 123 13.78 -7.47 0.77
N ALA A 124 12.60 -8.06 0.68
CA ALA A 124 11.66 -7.83 -0.43
C ALA A 124 11.11 -6.39 -0.46
N LEU A 125 11.00 -5.75 0.71
CA LEU A 125 10.55 -4.37 0.84
C LEU A 125 11.71 -3.37 0.90
N GLU A 126 12.96 -3.81 0.82
CA GLU A 126 14.16 -2.97 0.98
C GLU A 126 14.09 -2.10 2.24
N LEU A 127 13.77 -2.73 3.37
CA LEU A 127 13.64 -2.09 4.68
C LEU A 127 14.51 -2.78 5.73
N PRO A 128 14.87 -2.09 6.82
CA PRO A 128 15.46 -2.72 7.99
C PRO A 128 14.52 -3.78 8.60
N VAL A 129 15.09 -4.89 9.09
CA VAL A 129 14.31 -5.97 9.72
C VAL A 129 13.54 -5.47 10.95
N ASN A 130 14.13 -4.57 11.74
CA ASN A 130 13.46 -3.99 12.90
C ASN A 130 12.19 -3.21 12.52
N THR A 131 12.19 -2.48 11.40
CA THR A 131 10.98 -1.79 10.92
C THR A 131 9.84 -2.77 10.62
N VAL A 132 10.15 -3.94 10.07
CA VAL A 132 9.16 -5.00 9.81
C VAL A 132 8.65 -5.60 11.12
N VAL A 133 9.55 -5.91 12.06
CA VAL A 133 9.18 -6.48 13.36
C VAL A 133 8.32 -5.50 14.15
N GLU A 134 8.70 -4.23 14.24
CA GLU A 134 7.92 -3.20 14.92
C GLU A 134 6.53 -3.03 14.29
N ALA A 135 6.43 -3.01 12.95
CA ALA A 135 5.14 -2.94 12.27
C ALA A 135 4.28 -4.18 12.52
N TYR A 136 4.88 -5.35 12.64
CA TYR A 136 4.18 -6.58 13.02
C TYR A 136 3.67 -6.53 14.46
N GLU A 137 4.49 -6.08 15.41
CA GLU A 137 4.08 -5.94 16.80
C GLU A 137 2.92 -4.96 16.95
N ARG A 138 2.94 -3.83 16.22
CA ARG A 138 1.80 -2.89 16.19
C ARG A 138 0.51 -3.55 15.69
N VAL A 139 0.59 -4.38 14.65
CA VAL A 139 -0.58 -5.15 14.18
C VAL A 139 -1.07 -6.08 15.28
N ARG A 140 -0.16 -6.78 15.97
CA ARG A 140 -0.48 -7.75 17.02
C ARG A 140 -1.08 -7.11 18.27
N SER A 141 -0.62 -5.92 18.63
CA SER A 141 -1.08 -5.16 19.81
C SER A 141 -2.16 -4.12 19.48
N ARG A 142 -2.73 -4.13 18.27
CA ARG A 142 -3.71 -3.12 17.84
C ARG A 142 -4.96 -3.14 18.74
N PRO A 143 -5.58 -1.98 19.01
CA PRO A 143 -6.86 -1.93 19.73
C PRO A 143 -7.94 -2.74 19.02
N GLU A 144 -8.91 -3.23 19.78
CA GLU A 144 -10.10 -3.88 19.23
C GLU A 144 -10.78 -3.01 18.16
N ASN A 145 -11.36 -3.66 17.15
CA ASN A 145 -11.99 -3.00 15.99
C ASN A 145 -11.07 -2.17 15.08
N THR A 146 -9.76 -2.12 15.33
CA THR A 146 -8.80 -1.52 14.40
C THR A 146 -8.57 -2.45 13.21
N ARG A 147 -8.83 -1.93 12.00
CA ARG A 147 -8.57 -2.66 10.76
C ARG A 147 -7.10 -2.52 10.36
N PRO A 148 -6.31 -3.60 10.34
CA PRO A 148 -4.95 -3.59 9.82
C PRO A 148 -4.91 -3.63 8.28
#